data_AF-A0A0S8HEN4-F1
#
_entry.id   AF-A0A0S8HEN4-F1
#
_cell.length_a   1.000
_cell.length_b   1.000
_cell.length_c   1.000
_cell.angle_alpha   90.00
_cell.angle_beta   90.00
_cell.angle_gamma   90.00
#
_symmetry.space_group_name_H-M   'P 1'
#
loop_
_entity.id
_entity.type
_entity.pdbx_description
1 polymer ?
#
loop_
_entity_poly.entity_id
_entity_poly.type
_entity_poly.pdbx_seq_one_letter_code
_entity_poly.pdbx_strand_id
1 'polypeptide(L)'
;MIPYKNVPALVGYYLGIFSLIPCLGVLLGIAAVVLGILGLRKAGRQPEVKGKVHAWVGIVIGGLSVLAHSVFVLAAVVVPALR
;
A
#
# COMPACT_ATOMS: atom_id res chain seq x y z
N MET A 1 -19.22 2.03 1.47
CA MET A 1 -19.21 3.49 1.72
C MET A 1 -17.81 4.03 1.46
N ILE A 2 -17.67 5.03 0.58
CA ILE A 2 -16.38 5.62 0.20
C ILE A 2 -16.00 6.70 1.23
N PRO A 3 -14.80 6.66 1.85
CA PRO A 3 -14.43 7.56 2.94
C PRO A 3 -13.82 8.88 2.43
N TYR A 4 -14.60 9.75 1.79
CA TYR A 4 -14.11 11.03 1.23
C TYR A 4 -13.48 11.97 2.26
N LYS A 5 -13.94 11.92 3.53
CA LYS A 5 -13.35 12.70 4.63
C LYS A 5 -12.02 12.12 5.13
N ASN A 6 -11.68 10.89 4.75
CA ASN A 6 -10.41 10.23 5.07
C ASN A 6 -9.57 10.02 3.80
N VAL A 7 -9.12 11.12 3.21
CA VAL A 7 -8.27 11.14 2.00
C VAL A 7 -7.07 10.20 2.10
N PRO A 8 -6.30 10.12 3.22
CA PRO A 8 -5.18 9.18 3.31
C PRO A 8 -5.61 7.72 3.17
N ALA A 9 -6.74 7.31 3.78
CA ALA A 9 -7.25 5.95 3.63
C ALA A 9 -7.70 5.65 2.19
N LEU A 10 -8.32 6.63 1.52
CA LEU A 10 -8.79 6.49 0.15
C LEU A 10 -7.63 6.42 -0.85
N VAL A 11 -6.66 7.33 -0.74
CA VAL A 11 -5.47 7.34 -1.61
C VAL A 11 -4.62 6.10 -1.33
N GLY A 12 -4.40 5.74 -0.05
CA GLY A 12 -3.66 4.53 0.32
C GLY A 12 -4.28 3.26 -0.25
N TYR A 13 -5.62 3.17 -0.30
CA TYR A 13 -6.32 2.08 -0.96
C TYR A 13 -6.02 2.01 -2.47
N TYR A 14 -6.14 3.13 -3.19
CA TYR A 14 -5.85 3.16 -4.63
C TYR A 14 -4.38 2.86 -4.92
N LEU A 15 -3.44 3.43 -4.16
CA LEU A 15 -2.02 3.14 -4.32
C LEU A 15 -1.70 1.67 -4.02
N GLY A 16 -2.37 1.06 -3.03
CA GLY A 16 -2.22 -0.36 -2.73
C GLY A 16 -2.71 -1.25 -3.87
N ILE A 17 -3.78 -0.87 -4.58
CA ILE A 17 -4.23 -1.61 -5.76
C ILE A 17 -3.26 -1.39 -6.93
N PHE A 18 -2.86 -0.14 -7.19
CA PHE A 18 -1.93 0.17 -8.28
C PHE A 18 -0.52 -0.36 -8.04
N SER A 19 -0.14 -0.69 -6.79
CA SER A 19 1.11 -1.37 -6.49
C SER A 19 1.16 -2.82 -6.98
N LEU A 20 0.04 -3.37 -7.46
CA LEU A 20 0.05 -4.66 -8.16
C LEU A 20 0.59 -4.55 -9.59
N ILE A 21 0.72 -3.33 -10.13
CA ILE A 21 1.34 -3.12 -11.44
C ILE A 21 2.84 -3.45 -11.32
N PRO A 22 3.37 -4.33 -12.19
CA PRO A 22 4.78 -4.68 -12.21
C PRO A 22 5.69 -3.44 -12.26
N CYS A 23 6.87 -3.53 -11.64
CA CYS A 23 7.87 -2.45 -11.51
C CYS A 23 7.46 -1.25 -10.64
N LEU A 24 6.16 -0.97 -10.46
CA LEU A 24 5.69 0.13 -9.61
C LEU A 24 5.42 -0.31 -8.16
N GLY A 25 5.34 -1.62 -7.92
CA GLY A 25 4.86 -2.17 -6.65
C GLY A 25 5.68 -1.82 -5.41
N VAL A 26 6.99 -1.62 -5.52
CA VAL A 26 7.82 -1.22 -4.37
C VAL A 26 7.48 0.21 -3.95
N LEU A 27 7.53 1.17 -4.89
CA LEU A 27 7.30 2.58 -4.59
C LEU A 27 5.84 2.84 -4.16
N LEU A 28 4.89 2.35 -4.95
CA LEU A 28 3.46 2.55 -4.68
C LEU A 28 3.02 1.79 -3.43
N GLY A 29 3.58 0.60 -3.18
CA GLY A 29 3.23 -0.20 -2.01
C GLY A 29 3.73 0.43 -0.70
N ILE A 30 4.94 1.01 -0.69
CA ILE A 30 5.44 1.78 0.47
C ILE A 30 4.51 2.98 0.74
N ALA A 31 4.18 3.75 -0.30
CA ALA A 31 3.27 4.89 -0.17
C ALA A 31 1.88 4.45 0.34
N ALA A 32 1.35 3.33 -0.14
CA ALA A 32 0.08 2.76 0.29
C ALA A 32 0.07 2.40 1.78
N VAL A 33 1.15 1.76 2.27
CA VAL A 33 1.31 1.41 3.69
C VAL A 33 1.33 2.66 4.56
N VAL A 34 2.14 3.66 4.19
CA VAL A 34 2.24 4.91 4.97
C VAL A 34 0.89 5.63 5.03
N LEU A 35 0.22 5.80 3.88
CA LEU A 35 -1.09 6.45 3.81
C LEU A 35 -2.18 5.66 4.54
N GLY A 36 -2.13 4.33 4.48
CA GLY A 36 -3.03 3.49 5.24
C GLY A 36 -2.86 3.67 6.76
N ILE A 37 -1.63 3.72 7.27
CA ILE A 37 -1.37 3.98 8.70
C ILE A 37 -1.90 5.36 9.10
N LEU A 38 -1.67 6.38 8.28
CA LEU A 38 -2.21 7.73 8.49
C LEU A 38 -3.75 7.73 8.47
N GLY A 39 -4.35 6.96 7.57
CA GLY A 39 -5.80 6.78 7.47
C GLY A 39 -6.41 6.11 8.70
N LEU A 40 -5.75 5.09 9.25
CA LEU A 40 -6.16 4.45 10.51
C LEU A 40 -6.04 5.42 11.70
N ARG A 41 -4.94 6.17 11.79
CA ARG A 41 -4.76 7.19 12.84
C ARG A 41 -5.85 8.26 12.78
N LYS A 42 -6.21 8.73 11.58
CA LYS A 42 -7.30 9.69 11.37
C LYS A 42 -8.65 9.12 11.80
N ALA A 43 -8.98 7.90 11.39
CA ALA A 43 -10.22 7.23 11.78
C ALA A 43 -10.30 6.88 13.28
N GLY A 44 -9.16 6.79 13.97
CA GLY A 44 -9.10 6.63 15.42
C GLY A 44 -9.37 7.93 16.18
N ARG A 45 -8.87 9.07 15.67
CA ARG A 45 -9.08 10.40 16.27
C ARG A 45 -10.45 10.98 15.96
N GLN A 46 -10.98 10.69 14.77
CA GLN A 46 -12.24 11.21 14.24
C GLN A 46 -13.07 10.04 13.65
N PRO A 47 -13.82 9.29 14.48
CA PRO A 47 -14.55 8.11 14.02
C PRO A 47 -15.56 8.40 12.89
N GLU A 48 -16.09 9.62 12.82
CA GLU A 48 -17.04 10.09 11.82
C GLU A 48 -16.48 10.10 10.38
N VAL A 49 -15.15 10.15 10.22
CA VAL A 49 -14.52 10.12 8.88
C VAL A 49 -14.48 8.72 8.27
N LYS A 50 -14.67 7.67 9.09
CA LYS A 50 -14.64 6.25 8.69
C LYS A 50 -13.35 5.89 7.92
N GLY A 51 -13.40 4.85 7.08
CA GLY A 51 -12.29 4.48 6.18
C GLY A 51 -11.31 3.43 6.72
N LYS A 52 -11.56 2.82 7.89
CA LYS A 52 -10.68 1.77 8.45
C LYS A 52 -10.46 0.59 7.49
N VAL A 53 -11.50 0.15 6.78
CA VAL A 53 -11.40 -0.94 5.79
C VAL A 53 -10.47 -0.55 4.64
N HIS A 54 -10.64 0.64 4.06
CA HIS A 54 -9.80 1.11 2.94
C HIS A 54 -8.34 1.25 3.38
N ALA A 55 -8.12 1.77 4.58
CA ALA A 55 -6.79 1.89 5.16
C ALA A 55 -6.11 0.52 5.36
N TRP A 56 -6.83 -0.47 5.89
CA TRP A 56 -6.31 -1.84 6.03
C TRP A 56 -6.02 -2.51 4.70
N VAL A 57 -6.91 -2.34 3.71
CA VAL A 57 -6.67 -2.86 2.35
C VAL A 57 -5.40 -2.24 1.75
N GLY A 58 -5.21 -0.92 1.88
CA GLY A 58 -3.99 -0.24 1.44
C GLY A 58 -2.72 -0.78 2.12
N ILE A 59 -2.76 -1.02 3.43
CA ILE A 59 -1.64 -1.59 4.19
C ILE A 59 -1.32 -3.02 3.74
N VAL A 60 -2.33 -3.89 3.66
CA VAL A 60 -2.13 -5.31 3.37
C VAL A 60 -1.68 -5.50 1.92
N ILE A 61 -2.40 -4.93 0.96
CA ILE A 61 -2.05 -5.08 -0.47
C ILE A 61 -0.73 -4.36 -0.77
N GLY A 62 -0.53 -3.16 -0.23
CA GLY A 62 0.72 -2.42 -0.39
C GLY A 62 1.91 -3.17 0.20
N GLY A 63 1.78 -3.68 1.43
CA GLY A 63 2.84 -4.45 2.09
C GLY A 63 3.20 -5.74 1.35
N LEU A 64 2.20 -6.52 0.93
CA LEU A 64 2.42 -7.72 0.11
C LEU A 64 3.06 -7.38 -1.24
N SER A 65 2.65 -6.29 -1.88
CA SER A 65 3.24 -5.83 -3.14
C SER A 65 4.71 -5.48 -2.97
N VAL A 66 5.08 -4.75 -1.90
CA VAL A 66 6.48 -4.41 -1.61
C VAL A 66 7.31 -5.68 -1.45
N LEU A 67 6.85 -6.64 -0.65
CA LEU A 67 7.58 -7.90 -0.43
C LEU A 67 7.75 -8.67 -1.73
N ALA A 68 6.66 -8.91 -2.47
CA ALA A 68 6.69 -9.69 -3.70
C ALA A 68 7.60 -9.04 -4.77
N HIS A 69 7.48 -7.74 -4.98
CA HIS A 69 8.29 -7.03 -5.98
C HIS A 69 9.76 -6.93 -5.55
N SER A 70 10.06 -6.71 -4.27
CA SER A 70 11.45 -6.66 -3.78
C SER A 70 12.15 -8.01 -3.94
N VAL A 71 11.46 -9.12 -3.63
CA VAL A 71 11.97 -10.48 -3.85
C VAL A 71 12.21 -10.73 -5.34
N PHE A 72 11.25 -10.36 -6.20
CA PHE A 72 11.39 -10.51 -7.64
C PHE A 72 12.58 -9.72 -8.20
N VAL A 73 12.72 -8.45 -7.82
CA VAL A 73 13.85 -7.60 -8.26
C VAL A 73 15.17 -8.18 -7.77
N LEU A 74 15.26 -8.61 -6.52
CA LEU A 74 16.47 -9.24 -5.98
C LEU A 74 16.82 -10.51 -6.75
N ALA A 75 15.85 -11.40 -6.98
CA ALA A 75 16.08 -12.63 -7.74
C ALA A 75 16.52 -12.34 -9.19
N ALA A 76 15.90 -11.34 -9.84
CA ALA A 76 16.24 -10.94 -11.20
C ALA A 76 17.66 -10.37 -11.32
N VAL A 77 18.20 -9.76 -10.26
CA VAL A 77 19.58 -9.22 -10.25
C VAL A 77 20.60 -10.28 -9.83
N VAL A 78 20.30 -11.08 -8.81
CA VAL A 78 21.25 -12.03 -8.23
C VAL A 78 21.42 -13.28 -9.08
N VAL A 79 20.34 -13.85 -9.61
CA VAL A 79 20.41 -15.12 -10.37
C VAL A 79 21.30 -15.02 -11.61
N PRO A 80 21.24 -13.95 -12.43
CA PRO A 80 22.16 -13.79 -13.55
C PRO A 80 23.61 -13.55 -13.12
N ALA A 81 23.84 -12.89 -11.98
CA ALA A 81 25.18 -12.61 -11.47
C ALA A 81 25.91 -13.86 -10.93
N LEU A 82 25.18 -14.96 -10.70
CA LEU A 82 25.73 -16.24 -10.24
C LEU A 82 26.03 -17.23 -11.40
N ARG A 83 25.74 -16.85 -12.64
CA ARG A 83 26.05 -17.65 -13.84
C ARG A 83 27.31 -17.15 -14.52
#